data_AF-A0A959UNF1-F1
#
_entry.id   AF-A0A959UNF1-F1
#
_cell.length_a   1.000
_cell.length_b   1.000
_cell.length_c   1.000
_cell.angle_alpha   90.00
_cell.angle_beta   90.00
_cell.angle_gamma   90.00
#
_symmetry.space_group_name_H-M   'P 1'
#
loop_
_entity.id
_entity.type
_entity.pdbx_description
1 polymer ?
#
loop_
_entity_poly.entity_id
_entity_poly.type
_entity_poly.pdbx_seq_one_letter_code
_entity_poly.pdbx_strand_id
1 'polypeptide(L)'
;MMAGRADVEVVVGSDSHNRGRHTIYATTVVLRFARNGAQVLYRKERQVRSEDRWTRLWGEVERSLEVARTLSSEGHIPVSRIDMDLNSDPQYGSHRLHAAAVGYVRAHGYEARTKPELLIASWAANILCV
;
A
#
# COMPACT_ATOMS: atom_id res chain seq x y z
N MET A 1 20.41 10.78 0.91
CA MET A 1 19.38 9.74 0.66
C MET A 1 19.46 8.72 1.79
N MET A 2 18.44 8.59 2.64
CA MET A 2 18.50 7.73 3.85
C MET A 2 18.04 6.27 3.62
N ALA A 3 17.44 5.97 2.46
CA ALA A 3 16.80 4.69 2.15
C ALA A 3 17.76 3.55 1.74
N GLY A 4 19.08 3.77 1.83
CA GLY A 4 20.11 2.76 1.52
C GLY A 4 20.87 2.23 2.75
N ARG A 5 20.45 2.59 3.96
CA ARG A 5 21.05 2.06 5.19
C ARG A 5 20.33 0.78 5.59
N ALA A 6 21.09 -0.22 6.05
CA ALA A 6 20.58 -1.53 6.44
C ALA A 6 19.56 -1.51 7.60
N ASP A 7 19.43 -0.39 8.31
CA ASP A 7 18.53 -0.20 9.46
C ASP A 7 17.21 0.51 9.11
N VAL A 8 16.93 0.72 7.81
CA VAL A 8 15.72 1.38 7.33
C VAL A 8 14.85 0.39 6.56
N GLU A 9 13.64 0.15 7.08
CA GLU A 9 12.62 -0.62 6.38
C GLU A 9 11.79 0.33 5.51
N VAL A 10 11.68 0.05 4.21
CA VAL A 10 10.86 0.82 3.27
C VAL A 10 9.58 0.03 3.00
N VAL A 11 8.45 0.57 3.43
CA VAL A 11 7.15 -0.10 3.32
C VAL A 11 6.20 0.76 2.50
N VAL A 12 5.51 0.17 1.54
CA VAL A 12 4.55 0.87 0.68
C VAL A 12 3.15 0.37 0.96
N GLY A 13 2.15 1.25 0.89
CA GLY A 13 0.75 0.88 1.03
C GLY A 13 -0.19 2.00 0.63
N SER A 14 -1.38 1.62 0.19
CA SER A 14 -2.42 2.56 -0.23
C SER A 14 -3.72 2.35 0.52
N ASP A 15 -4.55 3.39 0.56
CA ASP A 15 -5.95 3.36 0.98
C ASP A 15 -6.78 4.24 0.05
N SER A 16 -8.10 4.03 0.01
CA SER A 16 -9.00 4.81 -0.83
C SER A 16 -10.34 5.12 -0.20
N HIS A 17 -10.83 6.34 -0.41
CA HIS A 17 -12.10 6.82 0.15
C HIS A 17 -12.99 7.41 -0.95
N ASN A 18 -14.25 7.00 -0.97
CA ASN A 18 -15.25 7.56 -1.88
C ASN A 18 -15.83 8.87 -1.31
N ARG A 19 -15.64 9.98 -2.02
CA ARG A 19 -16.10 11.34 -1.66
C ARG A 19 -16.92 11.93 -2.80
N GLY A 20 -18.24 12.00 -2.62
CA GLY A 20 -19.16 12.47 -3.67
C GLY A 20 -18.98 11.67 -4.96
N ARG A 21 -18.64 12.37 -6.06
CA ARG A 21 -18.43 11.79 -7.40
C ARG A 21 -17.01 11.27 -7.66
N HIS A 22 -16.18 11.16 -6.61
CA HIS A 22 -14.78 10.78 -6.76
C HIS A 22 -14.35 9.71 -5.78
N THR A 23 -13.31 8.98 -6.17
CA THR A 23 -12.51 8.15 -5.27
C THR A 23 -11.16 8.84 -5.09
N ILE A 24 -10.79 9.08 -3.85
CA ILE A 24 -9.46 9.59 -3.50
C ILE A 24 -8.63 8.37 -3.11
N TYR A 25 -7.47 8.21 -3.74
CA TYR A 25 -6.46 7.23 -3.34
C TYR A 25 -5.33 7.98 -2.65
N ALA A 26 -4.86 7.45 -1.53
CA ALA A 26 -3.64 7.89 -0.88
C ALA A 26 -2.64 6.73 -0.93
N THR A 27 -1.47 6.96 -1.51
CA THR A 27 -0.36 5.99 -1.49
C THR A 27 0.74 6.53 -0.63
N THR A 28 1.24 5.71 0.27
CA THR A 28 2.28 6.07 1.24
C THR A 28 3.52 5.23 1.08
N VAL A 29 4.66 5.84 1.37
CA VAL A 29 5.96 5.19 1.52
C VAL A 29 6.43 5.53 2.93
N VAL A 30 6.51 4.51 3.77
CA VAL A 30 6.94 4.62 5.15
C VAL A 30 8.39 4.16 5.26
N LEU A 31 9.26 5.07 5.69
CA LEU A 31 10.64 4.78 6.06
C LEU A 31 10.68 4.53 7.57
N ARG A 32 10.69 3.26 7.98
CA ARG A 32 10.72 2.86 9.39
C ARG A 32 12.16 2.67 9.84
N PHE A 33 12.59 3.49 10.78
CA PHE A 33 13.91 3.40 11.40
C PHE A 33 13.82 2.53 12.65
N ALA A 34 14.74 1.60 12.85
CA ALA A 34 14.71 0.68 13.98
C ALA A 34 14.64 1.39 15.36
N ARG A 35 15.29 2.57 15.48
CA ARG A 35 15.39 3.31 16.76
C ARG A 35 14.78 4.71 16.75
N ASN A 36 14.36 5.24 15.60
CA ASN A 36 14.03 6.66 15.42
C ASN A 36 12.66 6.90 14.77
N GLY A 37 11.66 6.08 15.11
CA GLY A 37 10.30 6.25 14.61
C GLY A 37 10.19 6.00 13.09
N ALA A 38 9.31 6.74 12.42
CA ALA A 38 9.08 6.59 10.99
C ALA A 38 8.89 7.94 10.30
N GLN A 39 9.33 8.02 9.05
CA GLN A 39 8.99 9.11 8.13
C GLN A 39 7.98 8.60 7.11
N VAL A 40 6.99 9.43 6.78
CA VAL A 40 5.94 9.08 5.83
C VAL A 40 5.98 10.07 4.67
N LEU A 41 6.18 9.54 3.48
CA LEU A 41 5.93 10.24 2.23
C LEU A 41 4.59 9.76 1.69
N TYR A 42 3.83 10.65 1.06
CA TYR A 42 2.55 10.26 0.48
C TYR A 42 2.21 11.08 -0.75
N ARG A 43 1.38 10.49 -1.60
CA ARG A 43 0.73 11.17 -2.72
C ARG A 43 -0.76 10.89 -2.69
N LYS A 44 -1.55 11.84 -3.17
CA LYS A 44 -3.00 11.68 -3.36
C LYS A 44 -3.35 11.77 -4.83
N GLU A 45 -4.29 10.94 -5.22
CA GLU A 45 -4.84 10.92 -6.58
C GLU A 45 -6.36 10.95 -6.49
N ARG A 46 -7.00 11.76 -7.34
CA ARG A 46 -8.46 11.83 -7.44
C ARG A 46 -8.88 11.20 -8.76
N GLN A 47 -9.76 10.21 -8.67
CA GLN A 47 -10.32 9.51 -9.81
C GLN A 47 -11.84 9.69 -9.87
N VAL A 48 -12.45 9.31 -10.98
CA VAL A 48 -13.92 9.12 -11.03
C VAL A 48 -14.30 8.08 -9.98
N ARG A 49 -15.45 8.27 -9.33
CA ARG A 49 -15.94 7.35 -8.31
C ARG A 49 -15.95 5.92 -8.82
N SER A 50 -15.24 5.04 -8.11
CA SER A 50 -15.37 3.61 -8.24
C SER A 50 -16.57 3.13 -7.43
N GLU A 51 -17.57 2.58 -8.12
CA GLU A 51 -18.78 2.07 -7.48
C GLU A 51 -18.57 0.68 -6.89
N ASP A 52 -17.74 -0.13 -7.54
CA ASP A 52 -17.44 -1.48 -7.14
C ASP A 52 -16.26 -1.54 -6.17
N ARG A 53 -16.45 -2.23 -5.04
CA ARG A 53 -15.42 -2.38 -4.01
C ARG A 53 -14.22 -3.16 -4.55
N TRP A 54 -14.43 -4.16 -5.39
CA TRP A 54 -13.33 -4.96 -5.94
C TRP A 54 -12.38 -4.08 -6.75
N THR A 55 -12.93 -3.35 -7.72
CA THR A 55 -12.19 -2.42 -8.58
C THR A 55 -11.44 -1.38 -7.76
N ARG A 56 -12.08 -0.84 -6.72
CA ARG A 56 -11.46 0.15 -5.83
C ARG A 56 -10.28 -0.42 -5.04
N LEU A 57 -10.47 -1.55 -4.35
CA LEU A 57 -9.40 -2.20 -3.58
C LEU A 57 -8.26 -2.67 -4.50
N TRP A 58 -8.58 -3.17 -5.69
CA TRP A 58 -7.55 -3.51 -6.69
C TRP A 58 -6.74 -2.29 -7.10
N GLY A 59 -7.40 -1.14 -7.26
CA GLY A 59 -6.73 0.13 -7.51
C GLY A 59 -5.77 0.58 -6.39
N GLU A 60 -5.97 0.15 -5.14
CA GLU A 60 -5.02 0.37 -4.05
C GLU A 60 -3.78 -0.53 -4.21
N VAL A 61 -3.98 -1.79 -4.58
CA VAL A 61 -2.90 -2.76 -4.83
C VAL A 61 -2.03 -2.31 -6.00
N GLU A 62 -2.63 -1.93 -7.12
CA GLU A 62 -1.91 -1.47 -8.30
C GLU A 62 -1.07 -0.23 -8.03
N ARG A 63 -1.61 0.75 -7.29
CA ARG A 63 -0.87 1.98 -6.93
C ARG A 63 0.28 1.71 -5.97
N SER A 64 0.07 0.82 -5.01
CA SER A 64 1.15 0.40 -4.09
C SER A 64 2.27 -0.27 -4.86
N LEU A 65 1.92 -1.17 -5.79
CA LEU A 65 2.89 -1.89 -6.60
C LEU A 65 3.64 -0.97 -7.58
N GLU A 66 2.93 -0.04 -8.23
CA GLU A 66 3.54 0.96 -9.11
C GLU A 66 4.60 1.77 -8.37
N VAL A 67 4.26 2.32 -7.19
CA VAL A 67 5.21 3.07 -6.37
C VAL A 67 6.39 2.20 -5.94
N ALA A 68 6.14 0.96 -5.52
CA ALA A 68 7.21 0.04 -5.13
C ALA A 68 8.17 -0.24 -6.30
N ARG A 69 7.62 -0.44 -7.51
CA ARG A 69 8.40 -0.63 -8.73
C ARG A 69 9.24 0.58 -9.06
N THR A 70 8.66 1.78 -9.12
CA THR A 70 9.39 3.02 -9.38
C THR A 70 10.53 3.21 -8.37
N LEU A 71 10.29 2.97 -7.08
CA LEU A 71 11.32 3.06 -6.06
C LEU A 71 12.47 2.07 -6.29
N SER A 72 12.15 0.81 -6.64
CA SER A 72 13.17 -0.22 -6.86
C SER A 72 13.92 -0.07 -8.18
N SER A 73 13.22 0.17 -9.30
CA SER A 73 13.82 0.20 -10.63
C SER A 73 14.50 1.52 -10.98
N GLU A 74 13.90 2.65 -10.61
CA GLU A 74 14.43 3.97 -10.93
C GLU A 74 15.19 4.55 -9.73
N GLY A 75 14.58 4.44 -8.54
CA GLY A 75 15.17 4.95 -7.31
C GLY A 75 16.31 4.12 -6.75
N HIS A 76 16.47 2.87 -7.19
CA HIS A 76 17.39 1.88 -6.61
C HIS A 76 17.21 1.71 -5.10
N ILE A 77 15.98 1.89 -4.62
CA ILE A 77 15.58 1.78 -3.21
C ILE A 77 14.92 0.42 -3.01
N PRO A 78 15.48 -0.46 -2.17
CA PRO A 78 14.86 -1.75 -1.88
C PRO A 78 13.59 -1.53 -1.06
N VAL A 79 12.45 -1.98 -1.59
CA VAL A 79 11.17 -2.00 -0.88
C VAL A 79 11.07 -3.31 -0.11
N SER A 80 10.92 -3.22 1.21
CA SER A 80 10.92 -4.37 2.10
C SER A 80 9.64 -5.18 1.99
N ARG A 81 8.49 -4.51 1.87
CA ARG A 81 7.17 -5.13 1.68
C ARG A 81 6.11 -4.13 1.22
N ILE A 82 5.00 -4.67 0.73
CA ILE A 82 3.78 -3.94 0.44
C ILE A 82 2.70 -4.35 1.44
N ASP A 83 2.18 -3.36 2.19
CA ASP A 83 1.08 -3.52 3.12
C ASP A 83 -0.26 -3.29 2.39
N MET A 84 -1.18 -4.24 2.49
CA MET A 84 -2.51 -4.17 1.87
C MET A 84 -3.60 -4.38 2.94
N ASP A 85 -4.58 -3.47 3.04
CA ASP A 85 -5.73 -3.64 3.94
C ASP A 85 -6.76 -4.64 3.39
N LEU A 86 -6.32 -5.90 3.27
CA LEU A 86 -7.14 -7.04 2.88
C LEU A 86 -7.18 -8.05 4.02
N ASN A 87 -8.28 -8.77 4.13
CA ASN A 87 -8.47 -9.76 5.19
C ASN A 87 -8.55 -11.17 4.58
N SER A 88 -7.84 -12.13 5.17
CA SER A 88 -7.85 -13.53 4.74
C SER A 88 -9.09 -14.29 5.21
N ASP A 89 -9.88 -13.75 6.13
CA ASP A 89 -11.10 -14.37 6.63
C ASP A 89 -12.31 -14.11 5.70
N PRO A 90 -13.00 -15.16 5.20
CA PRO A 90 -14.17 -15.07 4.31
C PRO A 90 -15.33 -14.19 4.80
N GLN A 91 -15.42 -13.93 6.10
CA GLN A 91 -16.46 -13.07 6.68
C GLN A 91 -16.33 -11.60 6.25
N TYR A 92 -15.14 -11.19 5.80
CA TYR A 92 -14.87 -9.81 5.41
C TYR A 92 -14.99 -9.61 3.90
N GLY A 93 -15.59 -8.50 3.49
CA GLY A 93 -15.80 -8.20 2.07
C GLY A 93 -14.51 -8.07 1.23
N SER A 94 -13.36 -7.80 1.85
CA SER A 94 -12.05 -7.74 1.16
C SER A 94 -11.42 -9.13 0.91
N HIS A 95 -11.95 -10.20 1.51
CA HIS A 95 -11.44 -11.56 1.33
C HIS A 95 -11.42 -12.03 -0.10
N ARG A 96 -12.46 -11.64 -0.87
CA ARG A 96 -12.56 -12.03 -2.27
C ARG A 96 -11.29 -11.66 -3.05
N LEU A 97 -10.67 -10.52 -2.73
CA LEU A 97 -9.48 -9.99 -3.40
C LEU A 97 -8.17 -10.56 -2.84
N HIS A 98 -8.19 -11.07 -1.60
CA HIS A 98 -6.99 -11.37 -0.82
C HIS A 98 -5.99 -12.26 -1.56
N ALA A 99 -6.44 -13.44 -2.02
CA ALA A 99 -5.58 -14.40 -2.72
C ALA A 99 -4.99 -13.82 -4.02
N ALA A 100 -5.81 -13.10 -4.79
CA ALA A 100 -5.40 -12.48 -6.05
C ALA A 100 -4.35 -11.38 -5.82
N ALA A 101 -4.59 -10.49 -4.85
CA ALA A 101 -3.67 -9.40 -4.53
C ALA A 101 -2.33 -9.90 -3.99
N VAL A 102 -2.35 -10.86 -3.06
CA VAL A 102 -1.12 -11.47 -2.52
C VAL A 102 -0.33 -12.17 -3.62
N GLY A 103 -0.99 -12.96 -4.46
CA GLY A 103 -0.35 -13.62 -5.60
C GLY A 103 0.26 -12.62 -6.57
N TYR A 104 -0.46 -11.54 -6.89
CA TYR A 104 -0.02 -10.50 -7.81
C TYR A 104 1.21 -9.75 -7.30
N VAL A 105 1.22 -9.33 -6.04
CA VAL A 105 2.37 -8.64 -5.41
C VAL A 105 3.60 -9.56 -5.36
N ARG A 106 3.43 -10.82 -4.97
CA ARG A 106 4.53 -11.80 -4.91
C ARG A 106 5.09 -12.14 -6.28
N ALA A 107 4.23 -12.24 -7.30
CA ALA A 107 4.67 -12.46 -8.69
C ALA A 107 5.56 -11.32 -9.22
N HIS A 108 5.46 -10.12 -8.64
CA HIS A 108 6.32 -8.98 -8.95
C HIS A 108 7.58 -8.90 -8.08
N GLY A 109 7.83 -9.89 -7.21
CA GLY A 109 9.05 -9.97 -6.41
C GLY A 109 9.00 -9.19 -5.09
N TYR A 110 7.82 -8.76 -4.63
CA TYR A 110 7.65 -8.06 -3.36
C TYR A 110 7.03 -8.96 -2.30
N GLU A 111 7.42 -8.74 -1.04
CA GLU A 111 6.73 -9.35 0.09
C GLU A 111 5.37 -8.67 0.29
N ALA A 112 4.32 -9.48 0.41
CA ALA A 112 2.95 -9.02 0.61
C ALA A 112 2.53 -9.24 2.06
N ARG A 113 2.02 -8.20 2.74
CA ARG A 113 1.40 -8.32 4.06
C ARG A 113 -0.04 -7.86 4.06
N THR A 114 -0.88 -8.56 4.84
CA THR A 114 -2.32 -8.32 4.93
C THR A 114 -2.78 -8.25 6.40
N LYS A 115 -4.08 -8.27 6.69
CA LYS A 115 -4.56 -8.48 8.06
C LYS A 115 -4.46 -9.97 8.42
N PRO A 116 -4.11 -10.31 9.68
CA PRO A 116 -4.03 -9.44 10.86
C PRO A 116 -2.64 -8.83 11.15
N GLU A 117 -1.70 -8.83 10.20
CA GLU A 117 -0.37 -8.27 10.41
C GLU A 117 -0.38 -6.74 10.70
N LEU A 118 0.74 -6.21 11.19
CA LEU A 118 0.92 -4.77 11.36
C LEU A 118 1.17 -4.09 10.01
N LEU A 119 0.15 -3.38 9.52
CA LEU A 119 0.13 -2.68 8.23
C LEU A 119 0.43 -1.19 8.38
N ILE A 120 1.68 -0.84 8.70
CA ILE A 120 2.07 0.55 9.00
C ILE A 120 1.80 1.51 7.83
N ALA A 121 2.01 1.07 6.59
CA ALA A 121 1.81 1.93 5.42
C ALA A 121 0.33 2.07 5.08
N SER A 122 -0.47 0.99 5.13
CA SER A 122 -1.93 1.09 4.95
C SER A 122 -2.57 1.95 6.06
N TRP A 123 -2.11 1.85 7.31
CA TRP A 123 -2.57 2.71 8.40
C TRP A 123 -2.25 4.19 8.15
N ALA A 124 -1.02 4.49 7.73
CA ALA A 124 -0.63 5.85 7.36
C ALA A 124 -1.49 6.37 6.20
N ALA A 125 -1.73 5.54 5.18
CA ALA A 125 -2.55 5.87 4.04
C ALA A 125 -3.99 6.22 4.46
N ASN A 126 -4.61 5.43 5.34
CA ASN A 126 -5.96 5.68 5.83
C ASN A 126 -6.08 7.02 6.58
N ILE A 127 -5.11 7.35 7.45
CA ILE A 127 -5.09 8.64 8.15
C ILE A 127 -4.96 9.80 7.15
N LEU A 128 -4.15 9.60 6.11
CA LEU A 128 -3.88 10.62 5.10
C LEU A 128 -4.98 10.69 4.03
N CYS A 129 -5.83 9.66 3.87
CA CYS A 129 -6.89 9.58 2.87
C CYS A 129 -8.12 10.44 3.24
N VAL A 130 -7.90 11.74 3.38
CA VAL A 130 -8.94 12.76 3.60
C VAL A 130 -9.29 13.51 2.33
#